data_AF-A0A2N8M647-F1
#
_entry.id   AF-A0A2N8M647-F1
#
_cell.length_a   1.000
_cell.length_b   1.000
_cell.length_c   1.000
_cell.angle_alpha   90.00
_cell.angle_beta   90.00
_cell.angle_gamma   90.00
#
_symmetry.space_group_name_H-M   'P 1'
#
loop_
_entity.id
_entity.type
_entity.pdbx_description
1 polymer ?
#
loop_
_entity_poly.entity_id
_entity_poly.type
_entity_poly.pdbx_seq_one_letter_code
_entity_poly.pdbx_strand_id
1 'polypeptide(L)'
;MKQRNPQRSVRSLFDPAIIRPAIWGAFRKLDPRLMIRNPVMFVLEIVSVLTTILYLRDLVTGVDATALKFTLQICLWLWITLLFANFAEAVAEGRGKAQAATLRKARTDTRAKRLIDP
;
A
#
# COMPACT_ATOMS: atom_id res chain seq x y z
N MET A 1 -21.38 -42.29 4.92
CA MET A 1 -20.97 -41.30 3.88
C MET A 1 -20.45 -40.05 4.57
N LYS A 2 -19.13 -39.81 4.56
CA LYS A 2 -18.45 -38.76 5.35
C LYS A 2 -18.45 -37.45 4.54
N GLN A 3 -19.32 -36.52 4.90
CA GLN A 3 -19.39 -35.19 4.27
C GLN A 3 -18.09 -34.41 4.59
N ARG A 4 -17.28 -34.14 3.55
CA ARG A 4 -16.11 -33.24 3.65
C ARG A 4 -16.61 -31.81 3.72
N ASN A 5 -16.56 -31.21 4.90
CA ASN A 5 -16.77 -29.78 5.11
C ASN A 5 -15.65 -29.01 4.37
N PRO A 6 -15.93 -28.13 3.40
CA PRO A 6 -14.88 -27.33 2.78
C PRO A 6 -14.45 -26.28 3.81
N GLN A 7 -13.31 -26.51 4.44
CA GLN A 7 -12.67 -25.53 5.30
C GLN A 7 -12.46 -24.24 4.49
N ARG A 8 -13.30 -23.22 4.74
CA ARG A 8 -13.05 -21.85 4.27
C ARG A 8 -11.70 -21.44 4.86
N SER A 9 -10.66 -21.46 4.05
CA SER A 9 -9.37 -20.91 4.46
C SER A 9 -9.59 -19.43 4.73
N VAL A 10 -9.54 -19.07 6.01
CA VAL A 10 -9.51 -17.68 6.43
C VAL A 10 -8.21 -17.14 5.85
N ARG A 11 -8.29 -16.36 4.76
CA ARG A 11 -7.10 -15.75 4.15
C ARG A 11 -6.41 -14.92 5.22
N SER A 12 -5.24 -15.39 5.64
CA SER A 12 -4.42 -14.77 6.66
C SER A 12 -4.11 -13.32 6.29
N LEU A 13 -4.01 -12.44 7.28
CA LEU A 13 -3.50 -11.06 7.11
C LEU A 13 -2.12 -11.03 6.44
N PHE A 14 -1.38 -12.14 6.55
CA PHE A 14 -0.06 -12.32 5.98
C PHE A 14 -0.03 -13.18 4.72
N ASP A 15 -1.15 -13.29 3.99
CA ASP A 15 -1.17 -14.02 2.72
C ASP A 15 -0.14 -13.39 1.75
N PRO A 16 0.89 -14.14 1.31
CA PRO A 16 1.91 -13.65 0.40
C PRO A 16 1.32 -13.12 -0.92
N ALA A 17 0.13 -13.60 -1.31
CA ALA A 17 -0.59 -13.13 -2.47
C ALA A 17 -1.12 -11.68 -2.33
N ILE A 18 -1.23 -11.16 -1.10
CA ILE A 18 -1.65 -9.78 -0.81
C ILE A 18 -0.43 -8.89 -0.56
N ILE A 19 0.56 -9.39 0.18
CA ILE A 19 1.74 -8.60 0.58
C ILE A 19 2.62 -8.25 -0.62
N ARG A 20 2.94 -9.19 -1.51
CA ARG A 20 3.83 -8.93 -2.66
C ARG A 20 3.29 -7.82 -3.58
N PRO A 21 2.02 -7.85 -4.02
CA PRO A 21 1.45 -6.76 -4.79
C PRO A 21 1.37 -5.44 -4.02
N ALA A 22 1.14 -5.47 -2.70
CA ALA A 22 1.06 -4.27 -1.88
C ALA A 22 2.43 -3.58 -1.73
N ILE A 23 3.51 -4.34 -1.57
CA ILE A 23 4.88 -3.80 -1.56
C ILE A 23 5.17 -3.11 -2.89
N TRP A 24 4.94 -3.80 -4.02
CA TRP A 24 5.16 -3.22 -5.34
C TRP A 24 4.25 -2.01 -5.61
N GLY A 25 3.01 -2.06 -5.14
CA GLY A 25 2.05 -0.96 -5.19
C GLY A 25 2.50 0.26 -4.39
N ALA A 26 3.12 0.05 -3.21
CA ALA A 26 3.63 1.14 -2.38
C ALA A 26 4.75 1.90 -3.08
N PHE A 27 5.66 1.20 -3.76
CA PHE A 27 6.71 1.84 -4.57
C PHE A 27 6.15 2.51 -5.83
N ARG A 28 5.14 1.93 -6.48
CA ARG A 28 4.47 2.56 -7.63
C ARG A 28 3.67 3.81 -7.27
N LYS A 29 3.17 3.90 -6.02
CA LYS A 29 2.43 5.06 -5.52
C LYS A 29 3.33 6.24 -5.16
N LEU A 30 4.66 6.06 -5.13
CA LEU A 30 5.65 7.15 -5.03
C LEU A 30 5.78 7.99 -6.31
N ASP A 31 4.93 7.79 -7.31
CA ASP A 31 4.94 8.66 -8.49
C ASP A 31 4.16 9.95 -8.14
N PRO A 32 4.81 11.13 -8.07
CA PRO A 32 4.21 12.37 -7.58
C PRO A 32 2.98 12.80 -8.39
N ARG A 33 2.86 12.32 -9.64
CA ARG A 33 1.69 12.55 -10.51
C ARG A 33 0.43 11.83 -10.02
N LEU A 34 0.56 10.71 -9.32
CA LEU A 34 -0.54 9.96 -8.72
C LEU A 34 -0.96 10.57 -7.37
N MET A 35 -0.01 11.17 -6.64
CA MET A 35 -0.23 11.70 -5.29
C MET A 35 -0.95 13.05 -5.26
N ILE A 36 -1.07 13.79 -6.37
CA ILE A 36 -1.80 15.09 -6.41
C ILE A 36 -3.26 14.97 -5.93
N ARG A 37 -3.89 13.79 -6.07
CA ARG A 37 -5.26 13.54 -5.56
C ARG A 37 -5.32 13.28 -4.06
N ASN A 38 -4.19 12.96 -3.43
CA ASN A 38 -4.04 12.74 -2.00
C ASN A 38 -3.09 13.82 -1.43
N PRO A 39 -3.61 15.01 -1.10
CA PRO A 39 -2.78 16.19 -0.78
C PRO A 39 -1.86 15.97 0.44
N VAL A 40 -2.31 15.19 1.43
CA VAL A 40 -1.52 14.90 2.62
C VAL A 40 -0.29 14.07 2.27
N MET A 41 -0.47 12.99 1.51
CA MET A 41 0.64 12.14 1.10
C MET A 41 1.61 12.91 0.20
N PHE A 42 1.12 13.72 -0.74
CA PHE A 42 1.94 14.52 -1.65
C PHE A 42 2.88 15.48 -0.92
N VAL A 43 2.38 16.19 0.09
CA VAL A 43 3.20 17.10 0.90
C VAL A 43 4.30 16.34 1.63
N LEU A 44 4.00 15.16 2.19
CA LEU A 44 5.01 14.33 2.86
C LEU A 44 6.12 13.88 1.90
N GLU A 45 5.78 13.56 0.65
CA GLU A 45 6.76 13.20 -0.38
C GLU A 45 7.69 14.36 -0.70
N ILE A 46 7.13 15.55 -0.96
CA ILE A 46 7.92 16.76 -1.22
C ILE A 46 8.85 17.06 -0.05
N VAL A 47 8.34 17.01 1.19
CA VAL A 47 9.15 17.27 2.39
C VAL A 47 10.28 16.24 2.49
N SER A 48 9.99 14.96 2.30
CA SER A 48 11.00 13.88 2.36
C SER A 48 12.10 14.07 1.29
N VAL A 49 11.71 14.40 0.06
CA VAL A 49 12.65 14.69 -1.03
C VAL A 49 13.48 15.93 -0.73
N LEU A 50 12.86 17.02 -0.29
CA LEU A 50 13.55 18.26 0.04
C LEU A 50 14.56 18.05 1.19
N THR A 51 14.15 17.36 2.26
CA THR A 51 15.05 17.02 3.37
C THR A 51 16.21 16.13 2.91
N THR A 52 15.97 15.20 1.97
CA THR A 52 17.03 14.39 1.37
C THR A 52 18.04 15.24 0.59
N ILE A 53 17.55 16.22 -0.19
CA ILE A 53 18.41 17.14 -0.94
C ILE A 53 19.27 17.99 0.01
N LEU A 54 18.66 18.53 1.07
CA LEU A 54 19.38 19.30 2.08
C LEU A 54 20.44 18.44 2.79
N TYR A 55 20.10 17.20 3.14
CA TYR A 55 21.06 16.25 3.71
C TYR A 55 22.27 16.01 2.78
N LEU A 56 22.03 15.76 1.49
CA LEU A 56 23.10 15.56 0.51
C LEU A 56 23.95 16.81 0.32
N ARG A 57 23.33 17.99 0.33
CA ARG A 57 24.04 19.27 0.26
C ARG A 57 24.94 19.45 1.48
N ASP A 58 24.41 19.23 2.68
CA ASP A 58 25.16 19.37 3.93
C ASP A 58 26.33 18.37 4.01
N LEU A 59 26.12 17.16 3.47
CA LEU A 59 27.14 16.12 3.36
C LEU A 59 28.32 16.57 2.47
N VAL A 60 28.03 17.23 1.34
CA VAL A 60 29.05 17.74 0.42
C VAL A 60 29.74 18.99 0.96
N THR A 61 29.02 19.87 1.67
CA THR A 61 29.60 21.11 2.23
C THR A 61 30.41 20.88 3.51
N GLY A 62 30.41 19.66 4.07
CA GLY A 62 31.21 19.32 5.24
C GLY A 62 30.70 19.90 6.55
N VAL A 63 29.37 19.94 6.73
CA VAL A 63 28.74 20.37 8.00
C VAL A 63 29.11 19.41 9.14
N ASP A 64 29.00 19.88 10.39
CA ASP A 64 29.29 19.09 11.59
C ASP A 64 28.68 17.67 11.54
N ALA A 65 29.50 16.68 11.91
CA ALA A 65 29.14 15.27 11.83
C ALA A 65 27.96 14.89 12.74
N THR A 66 27.76 15.62 13.85
CA THR A 66 26.61 15.38 14.75
C THR A 66 25.32 15.83 14.09
N ALA A 67 25.33 17.02 13.46
CA ALA A 67 24.20 17.52 12.69
C ALA A 67 23.85 16.60 11.51
N LEU A 68 24.86 16.10 10.78
CA LEU A 68 24.64 15.16 9.66
C LEU A 68 23.95 13.87 10.11
N LYS A 69 24.36 13.27 11.23
CA LYS A 69 23.72 12.05 11.77
C LYS A 69 22.27 12.31 12.16
N PHE A 70 21.99 13.46 12.76
CA PHE A 70 20.64 13.86 13.14
C PHE A 70 19.74 14.04 11.92
N THR A 71 20.21 14.77 10.90
CA THR A 71 19.46 14.97 9.65
C THR A 71 19.23 13.65 8.91
N LEU A 72 20.22 12.76 8.88
CA LEU A 72 20.06 11.41 8.31
C LEU A 72 18.97 10.61 9.04
N GLN A 73 18.94 10.67 10.38
CA GLN A 73 17.92 9.99 11.18
C GLN A 73 16.51 10.50 10.86
N ILE A 74 16.34 11.81 10.71
CA ILE A 74 15.05 12.42 10.29
C ILE A 74 14.68 11.95 8.88
N CYS A 75 15.62 12.03 7.94
CA CYS A 75 15.41 11.61 6.55
C CYS A 75 14.94 10.15 6.47
N LEU A 76 15.59 9.26 7.23
CA LEU A 76 15.23 7.84 7.29
C LEU A 76 13.84 7.62 7.87
N TRP A 77 13.46 8.35 8.93
CA TRP A 77 12.10 8.28 9.48
C TRP A 77 11.02 8.79 8.51
N LEU A 78 11.30 9.89 7.79
CA LEU A 78 10.39 10.42 6.78
C LEU A 78 10.11 9.39 5.68
N TRP A 79 11.17 8.77 5.14
CA TRP A 79 11.02 7.72 4.13
C TRP A 79 10.29 6.48 4.63
N ILE A 80 10.60 6.01 5.84
CA ILE A 80 9.93 4.83 6.41
C ILE A 80 8.44 5.07 6.61
N THR A 81 8.07 6.21 7.20
CA THR A 81 6.67 6.53 7.49
C THR A 81 5.86 6.72 6.20
N LEU A 82 6.46 7.34 5.19
CA LEU A 82 5.83 7.51 3.88
C LEU A 82 5.63 6.18 3.16
N LEU A 83 6.65 5.31 3.15
CA LEU A 83 6.53 3.95 2.60
C LEU A 83 5.45 3.14 3.32
N PHE A 84 5.38 3.26 4.64
CA PHE A 84 4.37 2.56 5.44
C PHE A 84 2.95 3.05 5.13
N ALA A 85 2.75 4.36 4.99
CA ALA A 85 1.47 4.94 4.60
C ALA A 85 1.05 4.47 3.19
N ASN A 86 1.97 4.50 2.21
CA ASN A 86 1.73 3.96 0.86
C ASN A 86 1.38 2.46 0.88
N PHE A 87 2.04 1.68 1.73
CA PHE A 87 1.75 0.27 1.92
C PHE A 87 0.36 0.04 2.54
N ALA A 88 0.00 0.77 3.59
CA ALA A 88 -1.31 0.68 4.22
C ALA A 88 -2.44 1.00 3.23
N GLU A 89 -2.25 2.03 2.38
CA GLU A 89 -3.18 2.39 1.33
C GLU A 89 -3.32 1.27 0.27
N ALA A 90 -2.19 0.68 -0.16
CA ALA A 90 -2.19 -0.43 -1.11
C ALA A 90 -2.88 -1.69 -0.54
N VAL A 91 -2.69 -1.99 0.76
CA VAL A 91 -3.37 -3.10 1.44
C VAL A 91 -4.88 -2.85 1.53
N ALA A 92 -5.29 -1.63 1.86
CA ALA A 92 -6.70 -1.24 1.95
C ALA A 92 -7.41 -1.41 0.60
N GLU A 93 -6.83 -0.91 -0.48
CA GLU A 93 -7.36 -1.09 -1.83
C GLU A 93 -7.34 -2.55 -2.30
N GLY A 94 -6.29 -3.30 -1.97
CA GLY A 94 -6.13 -4.70 -2.36
C GLY A 94 -7.25 -5.59 -1.85
N ARG A 95 -7.71 -5.36 -0.61
CA ARG A 95 -8.85 -6.08 -0.04
C ARG A 95 -10.19 -5.67 -0.66
N GLY A 96 -10.40 -4.38 -0.92
CA GLY A 96 -11.59 -3.89 -1.62
C GLY A 96 -11.72 -4.49 -3.03
N LYS A 97 -10.62 -4.53 -3.78
CA LYS A 97 -10.57 -5.16 -5.12
C LYS A 97 -10.81 -6.68 -5.06
N ALA A 98 -10.21 -7.38 -4.09
CA ALA A 98 -10.40 -8.83 -3.93
C ALA A 98 -11.83 -9.21 -3.52
N GLN A 99 -12.47 -8.44 -2.64
CA GLN A 99 -13.88 -8.63 -2.26
C GLN A 99 -14.82 -8.35 -3.44
N ALA A 100 -14.60 -7.25 -4.17
CA ALA A 100 -15.41 -6.92 -5.36
C ALA A 100 -15.27 -7.99 -6.46
N ALA A 101 -14.07 -8.53 -6.69
CA ALA A 101 -13.84 -9.62 -7.63
C ALA A 101 -14.59 -10.90 -7.23
N THR A 102 -14.62 -11.22 -5.93
CA THR A 102 -15.34 -12.38 -5.41
C THR A 102 -16.86 -12.21 -5.62
N LEU A 103 -17.40 -11.02 -5.37
CA LEU A 103 -18.82 -10.73 -5.57
C LEU A 103 -19.22 -10.72 -7.04
N ARG A 104 -18.38 -10.16 -7.93
CA ARG A 104 -18.56 -10.24 -9.39
C ARG A 104 -18.60 -11.69 -9.87
N LYS A 105 -17.66 -12.52 -9.42
CA LYS A 105 -17.61 -13.95 -9.76
C LYS A 105 -18.84 -14.69 -9.25
N ALA A 106 -19.27 -14.42 -8.02
CA ALA A 106 -20.49 -14.99 -7.46
C ALA A 106 -21.74 -14.60 -8.25
N ARG A 107 -21.84 -13.34 -8.72
CA ARG A 107 -22.95 -12.90 -9.58
C ARG A 107 -23.01 -13.66 -10.90
N THR A 108 -21.86 -13.96 -11.51
CA THR A 108 -21.78 -14.71 -12.77
C THR A 108 -22.09 -16.20 -12.59
N ASP A 109 -21.68 -16.80 -11.46
CA ASP A 109 -21.90 -18.23 -11.18
C ASP A 109 -23.28 -18.54 -10.54
N THR A 110 -24.08 -17.52 -10.21
CA THR A 110 -25.39 -17.73 -9.58
C THR A 110 -26.41 -18.23 -10.61
N ARG A 111 -26.71 -19.54 -10.58
CA ARG A 111 -27.85 -20.14 -11.30
C ARG A 111 -29.17 -19.68 -10.66
N ALA A 112 -29.97 -18.92 -11.39
CA ALA A 112 -31.33 -18.57 -11.01
C ALA A 112 -32.33 -19.59 -11.57
N LYS A 113 -33.28 -20.05 -10.75
CA LYS A 113 -34.43 -20.84 -11.20
C LYS A 113 -35.49 -19.86 -11.71
N ARG A 114 -35.66 -19.79 -13.03
CA ARG A 114 -36.74 -19.01 -13.66
C ARG A 114 -38.06 -19.74 -13.41
N LEU A 115 -38.92 -19.16 -12.58
CA LEU A 115 -40.30 -19.59 -12.44
C LEU A 115 -41.09 -19.04 -13.63
N ILE A 116 -41.81 -19.92 -14.30
CA ILE A 116 -42.75 -19.55 -15.35
C ILE A 116 -44.11 -19.65 -14.63
N ASP A 117 -44.71 -18.50 -14.37
CA ASP A 117 -46.01 -18.25 -13.69
C ASP A 117 -46.03 -18.27 -12.13
N PRO A 118 -46.96 -17.49 -11.50
CA PRO A 118 -46.89 -17.06 -10.09
C PRO A 118 -47.24 -18.13 -9.04
#